data_AF-A0A8T6A7H5-F1
#
_entry.id   AF-A0A8T6A7H5-F1
#
_cell.length_a   1.000
_cell.length_b   1.000
_cell.length_c   1.000
_cell.angle_alpha   90.00
_cell.angle_beta   90.00
_cell.angle_gamma   90.00
#
_symmetry.space_group_name_H-M   'P 1'
#
loop_
_entity.id
_entity.type
_entity.pdbx_description
1 polymer ?
#
loop_
_entity_poly.entity_id
_entity_poly.type
_entity_poly.pdbx_seq_one_letter_code
_entity_poly.pdbx_strand_id
1 'polypeptide(L)'
;TLPPFATLAGIRCSTAHITEKDNAWLYSLSHQTSDVGESEWIHFTGSGYLLRTDAWSYPVLRLKRLGLSKTFRRLVITLTRRYGVSLIHLDASAECLPGLPTFNW
;
A
#
# COMPACT_ATOMS: atom_id res chain seq x y z
N THR A 1 -14.44 23.32 11.41
CA THR A 1 -14.42 21.96 10.83
C THR A 1 -13.76 22.02 9.48
N LEU A 2 -12.87 21.08 9.14
CA LEU A 2 -12.25 21.02 7.81
C LEU A 2 -13.32 20.70 6.75
N PRO A 3 -13.24 21.30 5.55
CA PRO A 3 -14.15 20.95 4.48
C PRO A 3 -13.91 19.49 4.02
N PRO A 4 -14.94 18.76 3.55
CA PRO A 4 -14.80 17.35 3.20
C PRO A 4 -13.67 17.04 2.19
N PHE A 5 -13.41 17.97 1.25
CA PHE A 5 -12.35 17.82 0.25
C PHE A 5 -10.93 17.99 0.79
N ALA A 6 -10.77 18.51 2.02
CA ALA A 6 -9.46 18.69 2.65
C ALA A 6 -9.07 17.50 3.54
N THR A 7 -9.97 16.54 3.75
CA THR A 7 -9.71 15.35 4.58
C THR A 7 -9.19 14.21 3.72
N LEU A 8 -8.02 13.66 4.08
CA LEU A 8 -7.47 12.44 3.48
C LEU A 8 -7.60 11.28 4.47
N ALA A 9 -8.38 10.26 4.10
CA ALA A 9 -8.56 9.07 4.93
C ALA A 9 -7.43 8.07 4.70
N GLY A 10 -6.74 7.70 5.79
CA GLY A 10 -5.65 6.73 5.77
C GLY A 10 -5.84 5.60 6.76
N ILE A 11 -5.19 4.46 6.50
CA ILE A 11 -5.09 3.33 7.41
C ILE A 11 -3.62 2.93 7.61
N ARG A 12 -3.25 2.55 8.82
CA ARG A 12 -1.94 1.98 9.14
C ARG A 12 -2.09 0.53 9.57
N CYS A 13 -1.26 -0.37 9.04
CA CYS A 13 -1.22 -1.77 9.44
C CYS A 13 0.17 -2.40 9.24
N SER A 14 0.37 -3.57 9.83
CA SER A 14 1.66 -4.27 9.80
C SER A 14 2.12 -4.65 8.39
N THR A 15 3.44 -4.59 8.14
CA THR A 15 4.05 -5.27 6.97
C THR A 15 3.88 -6.78 7.01
N ALA A 16 3.50 -7.38 8.15
CA ALA A 16 3.15 -8.80 8.20
C ALA A 16 2.00 -9.19 7.24
N HIS A 17 1.20 -8.23 6.74
CA HIS A 17 0.15 -8.49 5.75
C HIS A 17 0.64 -8.65 4.31
N ILE A 18 1.92 -8.41 4.04
CA ILE A 18 2.51 -8.60 2.71
C ILE A 18 3.42 -9.82 2.72
N THR A 19 3.62 -10.46 1.58
CA THR A 19 4.57 -11.56 1.46
C THR A 19 6.00 -11.03 1.33
N GLU A 20 7.01 -11.83 1.67
CA GLU A 20 8.43 -11.48 1.46
C GLU A 20 8.70 -11.05 0.01
N LYS A 21 8.13 -11.77 -0.95
CA LYS A 21 8.24 -11.44 -2.38
C LYS A 21 7.63 -10.07 -2.69
N ASP A 22 6.43 -9.78 -2.17
CA ASP A 22 5.81 -8.48 -2.36
C ASP A 22 6.62 -7.36 -1.70
N ASN A 23 7.22 -7.62 -0.53
CA ASN A 23 8.13 -6.68 0.14
C ASN A 23 9.33 -6.34 -0.74
N ALA A 24 10.03 -7.34 -1.30
CA ALA A 24 11.16 -7.11 -2.19
C ALA A 24 10.78 -6.29 -3.44
N TRP A 25 9.59 -6.55 -4.01
CA TRP A 25 9.06 -5.75 -5.11
C TRP A 25 8.76 -4.32 -4.69
N LEU A 26 8.05 -4.09 -3.58
CA LEU A 26 7.73 -2.75 -3.09
C LEU A 26 9.00 -1.95 -2.77
N TYR A 27 10.01 -2.58 -2.18
CA TYR A 27 11.32 -1.98 -1.97
C TYR A 27 11.93 -1.51 -3.28
N SER A 28 11.97 -2.37 -4.28
CA SER A 28 12.53 -2.05 -5.60
C SER A 28 11.76 -0.92 -6.29
N LEU A 29 10.42 -0.94 -6.24
CA LEU A 29 9.55 0.06 -6.86
C LEU A 29 9.66 1.43 -6.20
N SER A 30 9.74 1.47 -4.87
CA SER A 30 9.84 2.71 -4.11
C SER A 30 11.17 3.44 -4.29
N HIS A 31 12.22 2.75 -4.76
CA HIS A 31 13.54 3.31 -5.02
C HIS A 31 13.82 3.57 -6.50
N GLN A 32 12.80 3.44 -7.39
CA GLN A 32 12.97 3.78 -8.79
C GLN A 32 13.12 5.30 -8.97
N THR A 33 14.24 5.71 -9.56
CA THR A 33 14.54 7.09 -9.95
C THR A 33 14.07 7.31 -11.39
N SER A 34 12.77 7.49 -11.60
CA SER A 34 12.22 8.00 -12.85
C SER A 34 11.39 9.25 -12.56
N ASP A 35 11.48 10.26 -13.44
CA ASP A 35 10.82 11.58 -13.24
C ASP A 35 9.29 11.49 -13.15
N VAL A 36 8.70 10.42 -13.71
CA VAL A 36 7.32 9.98 -13.53
C VAL A 36 7.35 8.47 -13.33
N GLY A 37 6.70 7.93 -12.30
CA GLY A 37 7.04 6.58 -11.85
C GLY A 37 6.23 6.00 -10.70
N GLU A 38 6.58 4.79 -10.31
CA GLU A 38 5.93 4.10 -9.20
C GLU A 38 6.29 4.74 -7.84
N SER A 39 7.42 5.44 -7.77
CA SER A 39 7.88 6.21 -6.62
C SER A 39 7.01 7.44 -6.30
N GLU A 40 6.11 7.85 -7.20
CA GLU A 40 5.15 8.93 -6.96
C GLU A 40 4.00 8.53 -6.02
N TRP A 41 3.76 7.22 -5.85
CA TRP A 41 2.63 6.72 -5.08
C TRP A 41 2.96 5.51 -4.20
N ILE A 42 4.16 4.95 -4.29
CA ILE A 42 4.71 3.95 -3.39
C ILE A 42 5.99 4.52 -2.79
N HIS A 43 5.96 4.89 -1.51
CA HIS A 43 7.08 5.52 -0.82
C HIS A 43 7.61 4.61 0.28
N PHE A 44 8.93 4.42 0.34
CA PHE A 44 9.55 3.74 1.46
C PHE A 44 9.61 4.66 2.68
N THR A 45 9.19 4.16 3.84
CA THR A 45 9.13 4.94 5.09
C THR A 45 10.23 4.58 6.10
N GLY A 46 11.18 3.71 5.71
CA GLY A 46 12.23 3.19 6.60
C GLY A 46 11.84 1.87 7.27
N SER A 47 10.61 1.77 7.78
CA SER A 47 10.06 0.54 8.39
C SER A 47 8.99 -0.15 7.55
N GLY A 48 8.68 0.38 6.35
CA GLY A 48 7.67 -0.17 5.46
C GLY A 48 7.35 0.77 4.30
N TYR A 49 6.07 0.92 3.95
CA TYR A 49 5.65 1.61 2.73
C TYR A 49 4.38 2.44 2.92
N LEU A 50 4.35 3.62 2.29
CA LEU A 50 3.17 4.43 2.11
C LEU A 50 2.65 4.28 0.68
N LEU A 51 1.40 3.88 0.52
CA LEU A 51 0.72 3.72 -0.76
C LEU A 51 -0.40 4.75 -0.92
N ARG A 52 -0.32 5.56 -1.99
CA ARG A 52 -1.35 6.52 -2.40
C ARG A 52 -2.19 5.95 -3.53
N THR A 53 -3.27 5.25 -3.18
CA THR A 53 -4.12 4.56 -4.16
C THR A 53 -4.97 5.51 -5.01
N ASP A 54 -5.12 6.77 -4.59
CA ASP A 54 -5.79 7.85 -5.33
C ASP A 54 -4.90 8.54 -6.37
N ALA A 55 -3.58 8.29 -6.36
CA ALA A 55 -2.66 8.85 -7.35
C ALA A 55 -2.92 8.32 -8.77
N TRP A 56 -3.65 7.19 -8.92
CA TRP A 56 -3.92 6.54 -10.20
C TRP A 56 -5.36 6.06 -10.28
N SER A 57 -6.00 6.13 -11.46
CA SER A 57 -7.40 5.71 -11.63
C SER A 57 -7.63 4.20 -11.40
N TYR A 58 -6.61 3.37 -11.60
CA TYR A 58 -6.70 1.91 -11.49
C TYR A 58 -5.52 1.32 -10.71
N PRO A 59 -5.35 1.66 -9.42
CA PRO A 59 -4.14 1.33 -8.65
C PRO A 59 -3.92 -0.19 -8.58
N VAL A 60 -4.98 -0.97 -8.38
CA VAL A 60 -4.89 -2.43 -8.28
C VAL A 60 -4.53 -3.10 -9.60
N LEU A 61 -4.99 -2.55 -10.74
CA LEU A 61 -4.59 -3.04 -12.06
C LEU A 61 -3.12 -2.74 -12.30
N ARG A 62 -2.65 -1.56 -11.87
CA ARG A 62 -1.24 -1.21 -11.94
C ARG A 62 -0.36 -2.14 -11.10
N LEU A 63 -0.73 -2.40 -9.84
CA LEU A 63 -0.07 -3.42 -9.00
C LEU A 63 0.01 -4.78 -9.68
N LYS A 64 -1.03 -5.19 -10.42
CA LYS A 64 -1.02 -6.46 -11.15
C LYS A 64 0.04 -6.44 -12.26
N ARG A 65 0.14 -5.35 -13.02
CA ARG A 65 1.13 -5.19 -14.10
C ARG A 65 2.56 -5.13 -13.59
N LEU A 66 2.76 -4.58 -12.38
CA LEU A 66 4.04 -4.55 -11.68
C LEU A 66 4.45 -5.90 -11.06
N GLY A 67 3.60 -6.93 -11.15
CA GLY A 67 3.94 -8.28 -10.69
C GLY A 67 3.58 -8.56 -9.22
N LEU A 68 2.91 -7.63 -8.53
CA LEU A 68 2.50 -7.85 -7.14
C LEU A 68 1.46 -8.97 -7.04
N SER A 69 1.56 -9.72 -5.95
CA SER A 69 0.80 -10.94 -5.74
C SER A 69 -0.72 -10.69 -5.72
N LYS A 70 -1.48 -11.76 -5.94
CA LYS A 70 -2.95 -11.72 -5.78
C LYS A 70 -3.33 -11.37 -4.34
N THR A 71 -2.54 -11.81 -3.37
CA THR A 71 -2.74 -11.53 -1.94
C THR A 71 -2.60 -10.04 -1.66
N PHE A 72 -1.49 -9.43 -2.08
CA PHE A 72 -1.28 -8.00 -1.89
C PHE A 72 -2.36 -7.15 -2.55
N ARG A 73 -2.76 -7.52 -3.78
CA ARG A 73 -3.85 -6.84 -4.47
C ARG A 73 -5.19 -6.96 -3.74
N ARG A 74 -5.48 -8.12 -3.13
CA ARG A 74 -6.68 -8.31 -2.30
C ARG A 74 -6.62 -7.50 -1.00
N LEU A 75 -5.45 -7.36 -0.39
CA LEU A 75 -5.24 -6.48 0.75
C LEU A 75 -5.63 -5.04 0.36
N VAL A 76 -5.03 -4.49 -0.70
CA VAL A 76 -5.32 -3.13 -1.18
C VAL A 76 -6.80 -2.94 -1.55
N ILE A 77 -7.43 -3.91 -2.23
CA ILE A 77 -8.87 -3.87 -2.51
C ILE A 77 -9.68 -3.81 -1.21
N THR A 78 -9.35 -4.66 -0.24
CA THR A 78 -10.09 -4.71 1.03
C THR A 78 -9.95 -3.39 1.77
N LEU A 79 -8.74 -2.85 1.86
CA LEU A 79 -8.49 -1.60 2.57
C LEU A 79 -9.26 -0.43 1.93
N THR A 80 -9.12 -0.26 0.62
CA THR A 80 -9.77 0.83 -0.12
C THR A 80 -11.30 0.72 -0.15
N ARG A 81 -11.85 -0.47 -0.42
CA ARG A 81 -13.31 -0.64 -0.58
C ARG A 81 -14.06 -0.77 0.74
N ARG A 82 -13.48 -1.45 1.75
CA ARG A 82 -14.16 -1.69 3.02
C ARG A 82 -14.05 -0.50 3.97
N TYR A 83 -12.90 0.17 3.98
CA TYR A 83 -12.63 1.28 4.91
C TYR A 83 -12.67 2.65 4.24
N GLY A 84 -12.84 2.73 2.92
CA GLY A 84 -12.95 4.01 2.21
C GLY A 84 -11.67 4.86 2.25
N VAL A 85 -10.52 4.24 2.49
CA VAL A 85 -9.23 4.93 2.58
C VAL A 85 -8.54 4.96 1.23
N SER A 86 -7.81 6.05 0.96
CA SER A 86 -6.93 6.13 -0.22
C SER A 86 -5.45 6.06 0.14
N LEU A 87 -5.10 6.33 1.40
CA LEU A 87 -3.74 6.25 1.92
C LEU A 87 -3.56 4.98 2.77
N ILE A 88 -2.59 4.13 2.41
CA ILE A 88 -2.30 2.89 3.15
C ILE A 88 -0.85 2.96 3.63
N HIS A 89 -0.63 2.91 4.94
CA HIS A 89 0.70 2.83 5.54
C HIS A 89 0.94 1.41 6.08
N LEU A 90 1.84 0.69 5.42
CA LEU A 90 2.37 -0.59 5.87
C LEU A 90 3.62 -0.29 6.71
N ASP A 91 3.64 -0.69 7.97
CA ASP A 91 4.73 -0.36 8.91
C ASP A 91 5.07 -1.58 9.74
N ALA A 92 6.35 -1.97 9.81
CA ALA A 92 6.79 -3.11 10.59
C ALA A 92 6.45 -3.01 12.08
N SER A 93 6.30 -1.79 12.61
CA SER A 93 5.92 -1.55 14.01
C SER A 93 4.41 -1.49 14.25
N ALA A 94 3.59 -1.53 13.20
CA ALA A 94 2.14 -1.45 13.33
C ALA A 94 1.49 -2.80 13.63
N GLU A 95 0.30 -2.74 14.20
CA GLU A 95 -0.50 -3.92 14.52
C GLU A 95 -1.07 -4.59 13.26
N CYS A 96 -1.30 -5.89 13.38
CA CYS A 96 -2.01 -6.66 12.36
C CYS A 96 -3.52 -6.37 12.42
N LEU A 97 -4.12 -6.08 11.28
CA LEU A 97 -5.56 -5.97 11.14
C LEU A 97 -6.20 -7.37 11.22
N PRO A 98 -7.26 -7.53 12.03
CA PRO A 98 -7.91 -8.82 12.21
C PRO A 98 -8.61 -9.26 10.91
N GLY A 99 -8.61 -10.57 10.67
CA GLY A 99 -9.30 -11.18 9.53
C GLY A 99 -8.61 -10.98 8.17
N LEU A 100 -7.38 -10.46 8.16
CA LEU A 100 -6.54 -10.39 6.96
C LEU A 100 -5.37 -11.38 7.10
N PRO A 101 -4.91 -12.00 5.99
CA PRO A 101 -3.77 -12.91 6.04
C PRO A 101 -2.52 -12.21 6.56
N THR A 102 -1.72 -12.94 7.32
CA THR A 102 -0.38 -12.54 7.75
C THR A 102 0.65 -13.57 7.28
N PHE A 103 1.89 -13.11 7.15
CA PHE A 103 3.03 -13.89 6.69
C PHE A 103 4.19 -13.64 7.66
N ASN A 104 4.97 -14.69 7.90
CA ASN A 104 6.15 -14.62 8.76
C ASN A 104 7.39 -14.64 7.85
N TRP A 105 8.13 -13.54 7.83
CA TRP A 105 9.37 -13.35 7.08
C TRP A 105 10.16 -12.19 7.69
#